data_AF-A0A2A4PAR3-F1
#
_entry.id   AF-A0A2A4PAR3-F1
#
_cell.length_a   1.000
_cell.length_b   1.000
_cell.length_c   1.000
_cell.angle_alpha   90.00
_cell.angle_beta   90.00
_cell.angle_gamma   90.00
#
_symmetry.space_group_name_H-M   'P 1'
#
loop_
_entity.id
_entity.type
_entity.pdbx_description
1 polymer ?
#
loop_
_entity_poly.entity_id
_entity_poly.type
_entity_poly.pdbx_seq_one_letter_code
_entity_poly.pdbx_strand_id
1 'polypeptide(L)'
;MARYPGFVYGSNEPQSVWADCERTVNWYPEPTQSSASPHVAALYPCPGQQEYVTVSDINGRALFAMADRCFAVIGPSVYKVLDTNSASIVTNGTVTN
;
A
#
# COMPACT_ATOMS: atom_id res chain seq x y z
N MET A 1 -1.69 15.96 -1.22
CA MET A 1 -1.50 14.51 -1.45
C MET A 1 -0.10 14.16 -0.97
N ALA A 2 0.06 13.19 -0.07
CA ALA A 2 1.37 12.82 0.47
C ALA A 2 2.22 12.20 -0.65
N ARG A 3 3.45 12.70 -0.83
CA ARG A 3 4.38 12.24 -1.87
C ARG A 3 5.17 11.05 -1.33
N TYR A 4 4.86 9.84 -1.79
CA TYR A 4 5.64 8.65 -1.46
C TYR A 4 6.89 8.59 -2.36
N PRO A 5 8.11 8.49 -1.79
CA PRO A 5 9.32 8.28 -2.57
C PRO A 5 9.18 7.01 -3.43
N GLY A 6 9.42 7.12 -4.74
CA GLY A 6 9.34 6.00 -5.68
C GLY A 6 7.94 5.71 -6.26
N PHE A 7 6.89 6.40 -5.81
CA PHE A 7 5.55 6.23 -6.39
C PHE A 7 5.36 7.12 -7.62
N VAL A 8 5.33 6.51 -8.82
CA VAL A 8 5.20 7.20 -10.12
C VAL A 8 3.73 7.41 -10.52
N TYR A 9 2.84 7.61 -9.54
CA TYR A 9 1.38 7.71 -9.72
C TYR A 9 0.72 6.40 -10.21
N GLY A 10 -0.62 6.43 -10.28
CA GLY A 10 -1.43 5.31 -10.76
C GLY A 10 -1.27 5.09 -12.28
N SER A 11 -1.27 3.82 -12.68
CA SER A 11 -1.28 3.41 -14.07
C SER A 11 -2.63 3.66 -14.73
N ASN A 12 -2.65 4.20 -15.95
CA ASN A 12 -3.86 4.25 -16.77
C ASN A 12 -3.53 3.79 -18.19
N GLU A 13 -4.48 3.09 -18.82
CA GLU A 13 -4.41 2.79 -20.24
C GLU A 13 -4.79 4.05 -21.04
N PRO A 14 -4.02 4.42 -22.09
CA PRO A 14 -4.37 5.54 -22.93
C PRO A 14 -5.68 5.26 -23.68
N GLN A 15 -6.59 6.24 -23.72
CA GLN A 15 -7.91 6.08 -24.35
C GLN A 15 -7.89 6.28 -25.89
N SER A 16 -6.71 6.48 -26.47
CA SER A 16 -6.55 6.81 -27.89
C SER A 16 -6.52 5.54 -28.75
N VAL A 17 -7.31 5.52 -29.82
CA VAL A 17 -7.36 4.40 -30.79
C VAL A 17 -6.08 4.30 -31.63
N TRP A 18 -5.24 5.34 -31.62
CA TRP A 18 -3.94 5.37 -32.30
C TRP A 18 -2.77 5.04 -31.38
N ALA A 19 -2.99 5.03 -30.07
CA ALA A 19 -1.97 4.59 -29.13
C ALA A 19 -2.13 3.09 -28.91
N ASP A 20 -1.02 2.37 -28.86
CA ASP A 20 -1.04 1.01 -28.32
C ASP A 20 -1.52 1.09 -26.86
N CYS A 21 -2.49 0.27 -26.48
CA CYS A 21 -3.12 0.31 -25.15
C CYS A 21 -2.22 -0.35 -24.10
N GLU A 22 -0.95 0.06 -24.05
CA GLU A 22 0.03 -0.54 -23.17
C GLU A 22 -0.17 -0.07 -21.73
N ARG A 23 -0.34 -1.05 -20.85
CA ARG A 23 -0.54 -0.81 -19.42
C ARG A 23 0.79 -0.50 -18.77
N THR A 24 0.96 0.74 -18.31
CA THR A 24 2.09 1.09 -17.45
C THR A 24 1.96 0.31 -16.14
N VAL A 25 2.98 -0.42 -15.70
CA VAL A 25 2.96 -1.12 -14.40
C VAL A 25 4.18 -0.65 -13.60
N ASN A 26 3.98 -0.29 -12.33
CA ASN A 26 5.08 0.06 -11.44
C ASN A 26 5.80 -1.22 -10.97
N TRP A 27 7.05 -1.38 -11.38
CA TRP A 27 7.93 -2.48 -10.98
C TRP A 27 9.07 -1.93 -10.13
N TYR A 28 9.57 -2.74 -9.20
CA TYR A 28 10.71 -2.41 -8.36
C TYR A 28 12.03 -2.71 -9.11
N PRO A 29 12.89 -1.70 -9.36
CA PRO A 29 14.20 -1.94 -9.97
C PRO A 29 15.22 -2.39 -8.91
N GLU A 30 15.76 -3.59 -9.06
CA GLU A 30 16.87 -4.09 -8.25
C GLU A 30 18.16 -4.15 -9.10
N PRO A 31 19.26 -3.52 -8.67
CA PRO A 31 20.50 -3.54 -9.44
C PRO A 31 21.09 -4.97 -9.50
N THR A 32 21.43 -5.41 -10.70
CA THR A 32 22.07 -6.71 -10.93
C THR A 32 23.55 -6.62 -10.58
N GLN A 33 24.00 -7.45 -9.64
CA GLN A 33 25.39 -7.44 -9.16
C GLN A 33 26.34 -8.35 -9.95
N SER A 34 25.79 -9.16 -10.88
CA SER A 34 26.58 -10.08 -11.69
C SER A 34 27.31 -9.36 -12.82
N SER A 35 28.64 -9.49 -12.86
CA SER A 35 29.48 -8.92 -13.92
C SER A 35 29.24 -9.54 -15.31
N ALA A 36 28.54 -10.66 -15.38
CA ALA A 36 28.18 -11.34 -16.62
C ALA A 36 26.81 -10.92 -17.18
N SER A 37 26.01 -10.16 -16.42
CA SER A 37 24.70 -9.70 -16.86
C SER A 37 24.85 -8.50 -17.80
N PRO A 38 24.31 -8.54 -19.03
CA PRO A 38 24.27 -7.37 -19.92
C PRO A 38 23.27 -6.31 -19.45
N HIS A 39 22.40 -6.65 -18.49
CA HIS A 39 21.40 -5.76 -17.92
C HIS A 39 21.87 -5.18 -16.59
N VAL A 40 21.56 -3.89 -16.37
CA VAL A 40 21.97 -3.07 -15.21
C VAL A 40 21.04 -3.28 -13.99
N ALA A 41 19.80 -3.67 -14.23
CA ALA A 41 18.82 -3.93 -13.17
C ALA A 41 17.78 -4.97 -13.63
N ALA A 42 17.29 -5.75 -12.68
CA ALA A 42 16.11 -6.58 -12.83
C ALA A 42 14.89 -5.77 -12.36
N LEU A 43 13.80 -5.84 -13.12
CA LEU A 43 12.51 -5.34 -12.67
C LEU A 43 11.78 -6.49 -12.00
N TYR A 44 11.43 -6.34 -10.73
CA TYR A 44 10.54 -7.24 -10.03
C TYR A 44 9.14 -6.62 -9.95
N PRO A 45 8.06 -7.41 -10.06
CA PRO A 45 6.75 -6.91 -9.70
C PRO A 45 6.82 -6.38 -8.26
N CYS A 46 6.25 -5.20 -8.02
CA CYS A 46 6.12 -4.70 -6.66
C CYS A 46 5.44 -5.81 -5.82
N PRO A 47 5.99 -6.21 -4.66
CA PRO A 47 5.38 -7.23 -3.82
C PRO A 47 3.89 -6.91 -3.67
N GLY A 48 3.05 -7.84 -4.08
CA GLY A 48 1.61 -7.62 -4.10
C GLY A 48 1.12 -7.16 -2.73
N GLN A 49 0.13 -6.27 -2.71
CA GLN A 49 -0.58 -5.99 -1.48
C GLN A 49 -1.43 -7.21 -1.16
N GLN A 50 -1.22 -7.80 0.02
CA GLN A 50 -2.14 -8.79 0.56
C GLN A 50 -3.13 -8.09 1.48
N GLU A 51 -4.39 -8.49 1.39
CA GLU A 51 -5.39 -8.08 2.35
C GLU A 51 -4.93 -8.43 3.78
N TYR A 52 -4.82 -7.41 4.62
CA TYR A 52 -4.35 -7.57 6.00
C TYR A 52 -5.51 -7.74 6.98
N VAL A 53 -6.58 -6.96 6.81
CA VAL A 53 -7.81 -7.00 7.62
C VAL A 53 -8.96 -6.44 6.79
N THR A 54 -10.13 -7.05 6.94
CA THR A 54 -11.40 -6.53 6.42
C THR A 54 -12.27 -6.06 7.59
N VAL A 55 -12.94 -4.91 7.42
CA VAL A 55 -13.96 -4.41 8.37
C VAL A 55 -15.25 -4.08 7.61
N SER A 56 -16.37 -4.03 8.31
CA SER A 56 -17.66 -3.66 7.72
C SER A 56 -17.77 -2.17 7.37
N ASP A 57 -17.02 -1.31 8.08
CA ASP A 57 -17.00 0.13 7.83
C ASP A 57 -16.29 0.45 6.51
N ILE A 58 -16.81 1.42 5.78
CA ILE A 58 -16.28 1.87 4.49
C ILE A 58 -15.53 3.21 4.63
N ASN A 59 -14.74 3.59 3.62
CA ASN A 59 -13.94 4.82 3.58
C ASN A 59 -12.83 4.89 4.64
N GLY A 60 -11.77 4.09 4.46
CA GLY A 60 -10.53 4.22 5.24
C GLY A 60 -9.86 5.57 5.00
N ARG A 61 -9.57 6.30 6.08
CA ARG A 61 -9.01 7.67 6.03
C ARG A 61 -7.53 7.71 6.38
N ALA A 62 -7.13 6.93 7.37
CA ALA A 62 -5.77 6.93 7.88
C ALA A 62 -5.45 5.60 8.56
N LEU A 63 -4.18 5.21 8.47
CA LEU A 63 -3.61 4.07 9.19
C LEU A 63 -2.32 4.55 9.85
N PHE A 64 -2.14 4.21 11.12
CA PHE A 64 -1.00 4.61 11.93
C PHE A 64 -0.50 3.41 12.74
N ALA A 65 0.79 3.13 12.66
CA ALA A 65 1.44 2.07 13.43
C ALA A 65 2.53 2.67 14.35
N MET A 66 2.45 2.37 15.65
CA MET A 66 3.41 2.81 16.67
C MET A 66 3.41 1.83 17.84
N ALA A 67 4.59 1.60 18.44
CA ALA A 67 4.76 0.80 19.66
C ALA A 67 4.02 -0.55 19.60
N ASP A 68 4.25 -1.31 18.52
CA ASP A 68 3.67 -2.63 18.25
C ASP A 68 2.13 -2.64 18.20
N ARG A 69 1.51 -1.50 17.88
CA ARG A 69 0.07 -1.36 17.69
C ARG A 69 -0.23 -0.68 16.37
N CYS A 70 -1.26 -1.15 15.68
CA CYS A 70 -1.78 -0.56 14.46
C CYS A 70 -3.20 -0.03 14.70
N PHE A 71 -3.42 1.22 14.34
CA PHE A 71 -4.71 1.90 14.41
C PHE A 71 -5.14 2.35 13.03
N ALA A 72 -6.40 2.14 12.70
CA ALA A 72 -7.00 2.57 11.45
C ALA A 72 -8.28 3.38 11.71
N VAL A 73 -8.41 4.52 11.05
CA VAL A 73 -9.64 5.32 11.05
C VAL A 73 -10.44 4.95 9.81
N ILE A 74 -11.57 4.28 10.00
CA ILE A 74 -12.42 3.77 8.93
C ILE A 74 -13.86 4.14 9.24
N GLY A 75 -14.52 4.86 8.33
CA GLY A 75 -15.87 5.37 8.57
C GLY A 75 -15.92 6.29 9.81
N PRO A 76 -16.85 6.06 10.75
CA PRO A 76 -16.95 6.79 12.02
C PRO A 76 -16.06 6.22 13.13
N SER A 77 -15.43 5.06 12.92
CA SER A 77 -14.81 4.26 13.97
C SER A 77 -13.27 4.31 13.93
N VAL A 78 -12.66 4.20 15.10
CA VAL A 78 -11.22 3.90 15.23
C VAL A 78 -11.07 2.41 15.52
N TYR A 79 -10.38 1.71 14.65
CA TYR A 79 -10.07 0.30 14.79
C TYR A 79 -8.65 0.12 15.33
N LYS A 80 -8.48 -0.81 16.27
CA LYS A 80 -7.20 -1.40 16.61
C LYS A 80 -7.08 -2.71 15.86
N VAL A 81 -6.09 -2.80 14.97
CA VAL A 81 -5.75 -4.04 14.28
C VAL A 81 -4.88 -4.88 15.21
N LEU A 82 -5.34 -6.10 15.52
CA LEU A 82 -4.73 -6.97 16.54
C LEU A 82 -3.78 -7.97 15.88
N ASP A 83 -4.21 -8.56 14.78
CA ASP A 83 -3.51 -9.56 13.98
C ASP A 83 -4.09 -9.58 12.55
N THR A 84 -3.54 -10.43 11.70
CA THR A 84 -4.06 -10.66 10.35
C THR A 84 -5.51 -11.16 10.45
N ASN A 85 -6.42 -10.46 9.76
CA ASN A 85 -7.87 -10.70 9.76
C ASN A 85 -8.64 -10.43 11.07
N SER A 86 -8.04 -9.81 12.10
CA SER A 86 -8.83 -9.29 13.24
C SER A 86 -8.57 -7.82 13.56
N ALA A 87 -9.67 -7.07 13.59
CA ALA A 87 -9.71 -5.71 14.10
C ALA A 87 -10.84 -5.56 15.12
N SER A 88 -10.60 -4.74 16.14
CA SER A 88 -11.60 -4.41 17.16
C SER A 88 -11.80 -2.91 17.21
N ILE A 89 -13.05 -2.48 17.40
CA ILE A 89 -13.33 -1.06 17.63
C ILE A 89 -12.71 -0.67 18.96
N VAL A 90 -11.96 0.44 18.96
CA VAL A 90 -11.40 1.01 20.18
C VAL A 90 -12.55 1.64 20.98
N THR A 91 -13.03 0.93 22.00
CA THR A 91 -14.06 1.42 22.93
C THR A 91 -13.47 2.04 24.20
N ASN A 92 -12.21 1.73 24.53
CA ASN A 92 -11.53 2.20 25.75
C ASN A 92 -10.38 3.14 25.39
N GLY A 93 -10.67 4.44 25.27
CA GLY A 93 -9.65 5.47 25.16
C GLY A 93 -9.16 5.91 26.54
N THR A 94 -8.07 5.34 27.05
CA THR A 94 -7.35 5.97 28.18
C THR A 94 -6.35 6.98 27.61
N VAL A 95 -6.78 8.24 27.49
CA VAL A 95 -5.87 9.38 27.49
C VAL A 95 -5.60 9.67 28.97
N THR A 96 -4.51 9.16 29.51
CA THR A 96 -4.02 9.62 30.80
C THR A 96 -3.28 10.94 30.54
N ASN A 97 -3.82 12.01 31.10
CA ASN A 97 -3.17 13.32 31.16
C ASN A 97 -1.89 13.22 32.00
#